data_AF-A0A3R6BRY1-F1
#
_entry.id   AF-A0A3R6BRY1-F1
#
_cell.length_a   1.000
_cell.length_b   1.000
_cell.length_c   1.000
_cell.angle_alpha   90.00
_cell.angle_beta   90.00
_cell.angle_gamma   90.00
#
_symmetry.space_group_name_H-M   'P 1'
#
loop_
_entity.id
_entity.type
_entity.pdbx_description
1 polymer ?
#
loop_
_entity_poly.entity_id
_entity_poly.type
_entity_poly.pdbx_seq_one_letter_code
_entity_poly.pdbx_strand_id
1 'polypeptide(L)'
;MGTYTKIKPAGLTKLNNAEYTNFMNAFYRLAFAAGGGGGDSESPDEISLDNNPLGITDAQKAAFEKELPLMTDLVNQSHISDETAQLLDLDKQRDDLVVYLTTSVSQMRKSPIEAQRTAAQTVYNIIKPYIGIYKSANQQETAQIQGLLLDLDKEGVPALIQTLGLKEILDSLRAANDEYAKLTAQRTGNRAASIKEASAVVRLRMDDLYDDMTTIAFVQSVAAPTAETARFVNELNALIDETTALYNQRVGAAKAAAKRKE
;
A
#
# COMPACT_ATOMS: atom_id res chain seq x y z
N MET A 1 5.50 -15.35 -46.85
CA MET A 1 4.61 -15.57 -45.70
C MET A 1 4.55 -14.25 -44.95
N GLY A 2 3.37 -13.70 -44.64
CA GLY A 2 3.28 -12.44 -43.89
C GLY A 2 3.70 -12.64 -42.43
N THR A 3 4.41 -11.67 -41.85
CA THR A 3 4.82 -11.69 -40.44
C THR A 3 3.82 -10.85 -39.64
N TYR A 4 3.10 -11.48 -38.70
CA TYR A 4 2.14 -10.79 -37.83
C TYR A 4 2.69 -10.67 -36.41
N THR A 5 2.60 -9.47 -35.82
CA THR A 5 2.94 -9.25 -34.41
C THR A 5 1.82 -9.83 -33.54
N LYS A 6 2.12 -10.85 -32.73
CA LYS A 6 1.16 -11.43 -31.79
C LYS A 6 1.16 -10.67 -30.47
N ILE A 7 0.03 -10.65 -29.77
CA ILE A 7 -0.04 -10.24 -28.37
C ILE A 7 0.65 -11.32 -27.51
N LYS A 8 1.54 -10.89 -26.62
CA LYS A 8 2.28 -11.75 -25.70
C LYS A 8 1.36 -12.27 -24.58
N PRO A 9 1.68 -13.41 -23.94
CA PRO A 9 0.97 -13.81 -22.74
C PRO A 9 1.27 -12.84 -21.58
N ALA A 10 0.23 -12.22 -21.02
CA ALA A 10 0.38 -11.22 -19.96
C ALA A 10 0.81 -11.79 -18.60
N GLY A 11 0.62 -13.10 -18.37
CA GLY A 11 1.06 -13.75 -17.11
C GLY A 11 0.33 -13.26 -15.86
N LEU A 12 -0.93 -12.86 -16.00
CA LEU A 12 -1.75 -12.20 -14.95
C LEU A 12 -1.79 -12.96 -13.62
N THR A 13 -1.76 -14.30 -13.66
CA THR A 13 -1.78 -15.15 -12.46
C THR A 13 -0.56 -14.98 -11.55
N LYS A 14 0.53 -14.42 -12.06
CA LYS A 14 1.76 -14.15 -11.29
C LYS A 14 1.71 -12.85 -10.49
N LEU A 15 0.76 -11.97 -10.82
CA LEU A 15 0.64 -10.64 -10.26
C LEU A 15 -0.11 -10.67 -8.93
N ASN A 16 0.39 -9.93 -7.95
CA ASN A 16 -0.40 -9.60 -6.77
C ASN A 16 -1.55 -8.65 -7.14
N ASN A 17 -2.49 -8.41 -6.23
CA ASN A 17 -3.68 -7.63 -6.52
C ASN A 17 -3.37 -6.18 -6.96
N ALA A 18 -2.35 -5.54 -6.38
CA ALA A 18 -1.97 -4.17 -6.77
C ALA A 18 -1.33 -4.13 -8.16
N GLU A 19 -0.40 -5.05 -8.45
CA GLU A 19 0.22 -5.21 -9.77
C GLU A 19 -0.84 -5.50 -10.85
N TYR A 20 -1.77 -6.40 -10.54
CA TYR A 20 -2.89 -6.75 -11.41
C TYR A 20 -3.77 -5.54 -11.71
N THR A 21 -4.20 -4.81 -10.68
CA THR A 21 -5.03 -3.61 -10.84
C THR A 21 -4.33 -2.52 -11.66
N ASN A 22 -3.02 -2.33 -11.45
CA ASN A 22 -2.24 -1.38 -12.24
C ASN A 22 -2.17 -1.77 -13.71
N PHE A 23 -1.93 -3.05 -13.99
CA PHE A 23 -1.95 -3.59 -15.35
C PHE A 23 -3.33 -3.37 -16.00
N MET A 24 -4.42 -3.71 -15.31
CA MET A 24 -5.78 -3.55 -15.84
C MET A 24 -6.16 -2.08 -16.07
N ASN A 25 -5.71 -1.16 -15.22
CA ASN A 25 -5.86 0.28 -15.44
C ASN A 25 -5.06 0.77 -16.67
N ALA A 26 -3.86 0.25 -16.89
CA ALA A 26 -3.05 0.59 -18.06
C ALA A 26 -3.68 0.02 -19.34
N PHE A 27 -4.10 -1.24 -19.32
CA PHE A 27 -4.84 -1.87 -20.41
C PHE A 27 -6.11 -1.08 -20.77
N TYR A 28 -6.92 -0.71 -19.76
CA TYR A 28 -8.12 0.09 -19.96
C TYR A 28 -7.82 1.41 -20.71
N ARG A 29 -6.76 2.11 -20.30
CA ARG A 29 -6.33 3.35 -20.98
C ARG A 29 -5.90 3.08 -22.43
N LEU A 30 -5.15 2.00 -22.69
CA LEU A 30 -4.74 1.65 -24.05
C LEU A 30 -5.93 1.28 -24.95
N ALA A 31 -6.91 0.55 -24.42
CA ALA A 31 -8.06 0.06 -25.16
C ALA A 31 -9.12 1.15 -25.42
N PHE A 32 -9.26 2.12 -24.51
CA PHE A 32 -10.42 3.03 -24.50
C PHE A 32 -10.12 4.52 -24.41
N ALA A 33 -8.88 4.95 -24.12
CA ALA A 33 -8.55 6.37 -24.20
C ALA A 33 -8.44 6.80 -25.67
N ALA A 34 -9.37 7.65 -26.10
CA ALA A 34 -9.45 8.16 -27.46
C ALA A 34 -8.18 8.93 -27.89
N GLY A 35 -7.80 8.71 -29.15
CA GLY A 35 -7.04 9.62 -30.02
C GLY A 35 -6.15 10.69 -29.39
N GLY A 36 -4.84 10.42 -29.35
CA GLY A 36 -3.87 11.50 -29.58
C GLY A 36 -3.97 11.97 -31.04
N GLY A 37 -4.91 12.87 -31.33
CA GLY A 37 -5.10 13.46 -32.67
C GLY A 37 -6.38 14.27 -32.74
N GLY A 38 -6.25 15.60 -32.65
CA GLY A 38 -7.36 16.54 -32.63
C GLY A 38 -8.22 16.52 -33.91
N GLY A 39 -9.47 16.92 -33.74
CA GLY A 39 -10.43 17.08 -34.81
C GLY A 39 -11.80 17.43 -34.23
N ASP A 40 -11.97 18.71 -33.89
CA ASP A 40 -13.30 19.29 -33.75
C ASP A 40 -14.02 19.14 -35.10
N SER A 41 -15.13 18.41 -35.13
CA SER A 41 -16.07 18.43 -36.25
C SER A 41 -17.47 18.16 -35.71
N GLU A 42 -18.10 19.22 -35.18
CA GLU A 42 -19.55 19.27 -35.04
C GLU A 42 -20.16 19.55 -36.41
N SER A 43 -20.63 18.50 -37.08
CA SER A 43 -21.56 18.61 -38.21
C SER A 43 -22.66 17.55 -38.03
N PRO A 44 -23.95 17.92 -37.94
CA PRO A 44 -24.99 17.01 -37.43
C PRO A 44 -25.47 15.89 -38.38
N ASP A 45 -24.85 15.70 -39.56
CA ASP A 45 -25.39 14.82 -40.61
C ASP A 45 -24.46 13.67 -41.04
N GLU A 46 -23.45 13.32 -40.23
CA GLU A 46 -22.69 12.08 -40.47
C GLU A 46 -23.31 10.90 -39.72
N ILE A 47 -23.73 9.88 -40.48
CA ILE A 47 -23.90 8.52 -39.97
C ILE A 47 -22.53 8.11 -39.42
N SER A 48 -22.33 8.22 -38.11
CA SER A 48 -21.15 7.70 -37.41
C SER A 48 -21.14 6.19 -37.58
N LEU A 49 -20.52 5.71 -38.65
CA LEU A 49 -20.02 4.35 -38.74
C LEU A 49 -18.90 4.24 -37.71
N ASP A 50 -19.27 3.78 -36.52
CA ASP A 50 -18.49 2.97 -35.59
C ASP A 50 -17.01 2.84 -35.97
N ASN A 51 -16.18 3.85 -35.72
CA ASN A 51 -14.75 3.71 -35.87
C ASN A 51 -14.18 3.03 -34.61
N ASN A 52 -14.49 1.74 -34.47
CA ASN A 52 -13.99 0.85 -33.43
C ASN A 52 -12.97 -0.13 -34.05
N PRO A 53 -11.75 0.33 -34.37
CA PRO A 53 -10.76 -0.48 -35.06
C PRO A 53 -10.33 -1.71 -34.24
N LEU A 54 -10.52 -1.69 -32.90
CA LEU A 54 -10.20 -2.81 -32.02
C LEU A 54 -11.32 -3.86 -31.96
N GLY A 55 -12.53 -3.56 -32.46
CA GLY A 55 -13.69 -4.46 -32.41
C GLY A 55 -14.27 -4.70 -31.02
N ILE A 56 -13.81 -3.97 -29.99
CA ILE A 56 -14.25 -4.13 -28.60
C ILE A 56 -15.61 -3.45 -28.41
N THR A 57 -16.61 -4.20 -27.96
CA THR A 57 -17.97 -3.68 -27.81
C THR A 57 -18.13 -2.74 -26.61
N ASP A 58 -19.12 -1.85 -26.69
CA ASP A 58 -19.52 -1.01 -25.54
C ASP A 58 -19.96 -1.85 -24.34
N ALA A 59 -20.52 -3.04 -24.57
CA ALA A 59 -20.88 -3.98 -23.52
C ALA A 59 -19.65 -4.51 -22.77
N GLN A 60 -18.57 -4.86 -23.49
CA GLN A 60 -17.29 -5.27 -22.88
C GLN A 60 -16.66 -4.10 -22.13
N LYS A 61 -16.69 -2.89 -22.71
CA LYS A 61 -16.21 -1.68 -22.04
C LYS A 61 -16.96 -1.43 -20.73
N ALA A 62 -18.29 -1.43 -20.75
CA ALA A 62 -19.12 -1.21 -19.57
C ALA A 62 -18.92 -2.31 -18.51
N ALA A 63 -18.75 -3.56 -18.92
CA ALA A 63 -18.43 -4.66 -18.01
C ALA A 63 -17.07 -4.45 -17.35
N PHE A 64 -16.05 -4.01 -18.10
CA PHE A 64 -14.72 -3.72 -17.57
C PHE A 64 -14.74 -2.52 -16.60
N GLU A 65 -15.42 -1.43 -16.97
CA GLU A 65 -15.61 -0.23 -16.14
C GLU A 65 -16.35 -0.52 -14.83
N LYS A 66 -17.18 -1.57 -14.79
CA LYS A 66 -17.85 -2.01 -13.56
C LYS A 66 -16.91 -2.74 -12.61
N GLU A 67 -16.04 -3.61 -13.12
CA GLU A 67 -15.18 -4.46 -12.29
C GLU A 67 -13.89 -3.74 -11.84
N LEU A 68 -13.34 -2.85 -12.66
CA LEU A 68 -12.07 -2.17 -12.38
C LEU A 68 -12.09 -1.31 -11.08
N PRO A 69 -13.14 -0.52 -10.79
CA PRO A 69 -13.26 0.19 -9.52
C PRO A 69 -13.37 -0.77 -8.32
N LEU A 70 -14.13 -1.87 -8.45
CA LEU A 70 -14.26 -2.87 -7.40
C LEU A 70 -12.89 -3.47 -7.06
N MET A 71 -12.08 -3.77 -8.06
CA MET A 71 -10.74 -4.30 -7.85
C MET A 71 -9.80 -3.25 -7.22
N THR A 72 -9.94 -1.98 -7.58
CA THR A 72 -9.20 -0.86 -6.98
C THR A 72 -9.52 -0.71 -5.50
N ASP A 73 -10.80 -0.74 -5.15
CA ASP A 73 -11.27 -0.66 -3.76
C ASP A 73 -10.83 -1.87 -2.93
N LEU A 74 -10.81 -3.07 -3.53
CA LEU A 74 -10.33 -4.29 -2.86
C LEU A 74 -8.82 -4.27 -2.59
N VAL A 75 -8.02 -3.67 -3.47
CA VAL A 75 -6.60 -3.41 -3.20
C VAL A 75 -6.45 -2.46 -2.02
N ASN A 76 -7.21 -1.36 -2.00
CA ASN A 76 -7.18 -0.39 -0.89
C ASN A 76 -7.59 -1.03 0.45
N GLN A 77 -8.57 -1.93 0.45
CA GLN A 77 -8.98 -2.66 1.66
C GLN A 77 -7.93 -3.62 2.19
N SER A 78 -7.19 -4.30 1.30
CA SER A 78 -6.06 -5.13 1.71
C SER A 78 -5.03 -4.31 2.49
N HIS A 79 -4.73 -3.09 2.01
CA HIS A 79 -3.84 -2.17 2.70
C HIS A 79 -4.39 -1.77 4.08
N ILE A 80 -5.69 -1.49 4.21
CA ILE A 80 -6.32 -1.18 5.51
C ILE A 80 -6.23 -2.36 6.50
N SER A 81 -6.33 -3.60 6.01
CA SER A 81 -6.17 -4.80 6.84
C SER A 81 -4.74 -4.91 7.37
N ASP A 82 -3.75 -4.71 6.51
CA ASP A 82 -2.33 -4.74 6.89
C ASP A 82 -1.99 -3.62 7.88
N GLU A 83 -2.49 -2.40 7.63
CA GLU A 83 -2.40 -1.26 8.57
C GLU A 83 -3.05 -1.57 9.92
N THR A 84 -4.17 -2.31 9.94
CA THR A 84 -4.83 -2.69 11.20
C THR A 84 -3.97 -3.65 12.02
N ALA A 85 -3.34 -4.63 11.37
CA ALA A 85 -2.40 -5.53 12.05
C ALA A 85 -1.18 -4.77 12.59
N GLN A 86 -0.60 -3.87 11.78
CA GLN A 86 0.51 -3.01 12.20
C GLN A 86 0.15 -2.10 13.38
N LEU A 87 -1.06 -1.52 13.38
CA LEU A 87 -1.53 -0.71 14.50
C LEU A 87 -1.65 -1.54 15.77
N LEU A 88 -2.13 -2.78 15.71
CA LEU A 88 -2.20 -3.67 16.89
C LEU A 88 -0.82 -4.04 17.42
N ASP A 89 0.14 -4.31 16.54
CA ASP A 89 1.52 -4.61 16.93
C ASP A 89 2.20 -3.39 17.57
N LEU A 90 2.02 -2.20 16.98
CA LEU A 90 2.53 -0.94 17.54
C LEU A 90 1.88 -0.61 18.88
N ASP A 91 0.58 -0.83 19.02
CA ASP A 91 -0.15 -0.64 20.29
C ASP A 91 0.50 -1.46 21.40
N LYS A 92 0.66 -2.76 21.14
CA LYS A 92 1.32 -3.67 22.08
C LYS A 92 2.77 -3.27 22.37
N GLN A 93 3.52 -2.87 21.34
CA GLN A 93 4.91 -2.44 21.52
C GLN A 93 5.01 -1.19 22.41
N ARG A 94 4.11 -0.22 22.23
CA ARG A 94 4.06 1.00 23.07
C ARG A 94 3.72 0.65 24.52
N ASP A 95 2.72 -0.20 24.73
CA ASP A 95 2.35 -0.70 26.06
C ASP A 95 3.55 -1.35 26.76
N ASP A 96 4.21 -2.30 26.09
CA ASP A 96 5.35 -3.04 26.63
C ASP A 96 6.51 -2.10 26.98
N LEU A 97 6.81 -1.12 26.11
CA LEU A 97 7.88 -0.14 26.32
C LEU A 97 7.57 0.80 27.48
N VAL A 98 6.33 1.30 27.60
CA VAL A 98 5.89 2.14 28.72
C VAL A 98 5.96 1.37 30.04
N VAL A 99 5.46 0.13 30.06
CA VAL A 99 5.51 -0.75 31.24
C VAL A 99 6.95 -1.03 31.63
N TYR A 100 7.82 -1.36 30.68
CA TYR A 100 9.22 -1.63 30.94
C TYR A 100 9.93 -0.39 31.51
N LEU A 101 9.76 0.77 30.87
CA LEU A 101 10.38 2.04 31.30
C LEU A 101 9.96 2.38 32.74
N THR A 102 8.65 2.39 33.01
CA THR A 102 8.11 2.79 34.31
C THR A 102 8.45 1.81 35.43
N THR A 103 8.43 0.51 35.14
CA THR A 103 8.80 -0.53 36.10
C THR A 103 10.29 -0.53 36.39
N SER A 104 11.13 -0.35 35.37
CA SER A 104 12.59 -0.30 35.51
C SER A 104 13.02 0.86 36.40
N VAL A 105 12.51 2.07 36.14
CA VAL A 105 12.79 3.24 36.99
C VAL A 105 12.32 3.00 38.42
N SER A 106 11.12 2.44 38.60
CA SER A 106 10.57 2.12 39.93
C SER A 106 11.47 1.15 40.72
N GLN A 107 12.06 0.17 40.05
CA GLN A 107 12.97 -0.79 40.68
C GLN A 107 14.36 -0.22 40.91
N MET A 108 14.90 0.57 39.98
CA MET A 108 16.23 1.19 40.10
C MET A 108 16.32 2.19 41.26
N ARG A 109 15.20 2.70 41.78
CA ARG A 109 15.15 3.41 43.07
C ARG A 109 15.66 2.61 44.27
N LYS A 110 15.72 1.28 44.14
CA LYS A 110 16.28 0.36 45.15
C LYS A 110 17.64 -0.17 44.74
N SER A 111 18.25 0.37 43.67
CA SER A 111 19.55 -0.09 43.20
C SER A 111 20.61 0.05 44.30
N PRO A 112 21.51 -0.94 44.47
CA PRO A 112 22.66 -0.81 45.34
C PRO A 112 23.66 0.23 44.81
N ILE A 113 23.61 0.55 43.51
CA ILE A 113 24.46 1.55 42.87
C ILE A 113 23.88 2.95 43.14
N GLU A 114 24.62 3.78 43.88
CA GLU A 114 24.16 5.11 44.31
C GLU A 114 23.78 6.02 43.15
N ALA A 115 24.60 6.08 42.09
CA ALA A 115 24.31 6.89 40.91
C ALA A 115 22.97 6.50 40.24
N GLN A 116 22.70 5.20 40.10
CA GLN A 116 21.44 4.71 39.55
C GLN A 116 20.26 5.01 40.48
N ARG A 117 20.43 4.81 41.79
CA ARG A 117 19.38 5.08 42.77
C ARG A 117 18.98 6.55 42.79
N THR A 118 19.94 7.46 42.79
CA THR A 118 19.70 8.92 42.78
C THR A 118 19.06 9.35 41.46
N ALA A 119 19.57 8.87 40.32
CA ALA A 119 18.97 9.15 39.01
C ALA A 119 17.52 8.64 38.93
N ALA A 120 17.28 7.41 39.38
CA ALA A 120 15.94 6.80 39.37
C ALA A 120 14.96 7.53 40.30
N GLN A 121 15.41 8.06 41.44
CA GLN A 121 14.54 8.84 42.32
C GLN A 121 14.05 10.13 41.66
N THR A 122 14.92 10.81 40.92
CA THR A 122 14.55 12.02 40.15
C THR A 122 13.64 11.66 38.97
N VAL A 123 14.01 10.67 38.15
CA VAL A 123 13.20 10.25 36.99
C VAL A 123 11.84 9.71 37.44
N TYR A 124 11.76 9.00 38.56
CA TYR A 124 10.48 8.51 39.08
C TYR A 124 9.47 9.63 39.35
N ASN A 125 9.93 10.75 39.89
CA ASN A 125 9.04 11.89 40.16
C ASN A 125 8.46 12.48 38.87
N ILE A 126 9.21 12.43 37.78
CA ILE A 126 8.78 12.86 36.44
C ILE A 126 7.76 11.87 35.87
N ILE A 127 8.04 10.56 35.91
CA ILE A 127 7.21 9.57 35.25
C ILE A 127 5.97 9.15 36.06
N LYS A 128 5.90 9.47 37.35
CA LYS A 128 4.81 9.06 38.26
C LYS A 128 3.40 9.33 37.69
N PRO A 129 3.10 10.50 37.07
CA PRO A 129 1.79 10.77 36.46
C PRO A 129 1.46 9.87 35.26
N TYR A 130 2.47 9.26 34.64
CA TYR A 130 2.36 8.45 33.43
C TYR A 130 2.31 6.94 33.74
N ILE A 131 2.34 6.54 35.01
CA ILE A 131 2.21 5.12 35.38
C ILE A 131 0.79 4.65 35.06
N GLY A 132 0.70 3.64 34.20
CA GLY A 132 -0.58 3.04 33.81
C GLY A 132 -1.23 3.63 32.55
N ILE A 133 -0.54 4.51 31.82
CA ILE A 133 -1.10 5.12 30.59
C ILE A 133 -1.39 4.10 29.48
N TYR A 134 -0.72 2.95 29.49
CA TYR A 134 -0.99 1.79 28.60
C TYR A 134 -2.41 1.23 28.73
N LYS A 135 -3.19 1.68 29.73
CA LYS A 135 -4.61 1.30 29.89
C LYS A 135 -5.57 2.35 29.35
N SER A 136 -5.06 3.50 28.91
CA SER A 136 -5.86 4.59 28.35
C SER A 136 -6.37 4.20 26.96
N ALA A 137 -7.41 4.88 26.47
CA ALA A 137 -7.81 4.75 25.07
C ALA A 137 -6.66 5.22 24.15
N ASN A 138 -6.44 4.57 23.01
CA ASN A 138 -5.22 4.70 22.20
C ASN A 138 -4.89 6.16 21.80
N GLN A 139 -5.89 7.01 21.54
CA GLN A 139 -5.67 8.44 21.27
C GLN A 139 -5.17 9.20 22.51
N GLN A 140 -5.75 8.92 23.67
CA GLN A 140 -5.33 9.49 24.94
C GLN A 140 -3.93 8.96 25.32
N GLU A 141 -3.69 7.66 25.16
CA GLU A 141 -2.39 7.03 25.38
C GLU A 141 -1.31 7.70 24.49
N THR A 142 -1.57 7.88 23.20
CA THR A 142 -0.65 8.55 22.25
C THR A 142 -0.26 9.95 22.74
N ALA A 143 -1.23 10.75 23.18
CA ALA A 143 -0.98 12.09 23.72
C ALA A 143 -0.21 12.05 25.05
N GLN A 144 -0.50 11.07 25.90
CA GLN A 144 0.19 10.89 27.19
C GLN A 144 1.63 10.39 27.01
N ILE A 145 1.90 9.49 26.06
CA ILE A 145 3.26 9.08 25.69
C ILE A 145 4.03 10.28 25.14
N GLN A 146 3.40 11.12 24.29
CA GLN A 146 4.04 12.34 23.81
C GLN A 146 4.43 13.27 24.97
N GLY A 147 3.54 13.46 25.95
CA GLY A 147 3.81 14.25 27.16
C GLY A 147 4.96 13.68 27.99
N LEU A 148 4.98 12.35 28.20
CA LEU A 148 6.05 11.64 28.88
C LEU A 148 7.41 11.86 28.21
N LEU A 149 7.46 11.71 26.88
CA LEU A 149 8.69 11.91 26.11
C LEU A 149 9.19 13.35 26.22
N LEU A 150 8.30 14.35 26.12
CA LEU A 150 8.64 15.75 26.29
C LEU A 150 9.16 16.07 27.69
N ASP A 151 8.58 15.47 28.73
CA ASP A 151 9.05 15.63 30.10
C ASP A 151 10.42 14.98 30.33
N LEU A 152 10.71 13.86 29.65
CA LEU A 152 12.01 13.18 29.70
C LEU A 152 13.09 13.83 28.83
N ASP A 153 12.71 14.71 27.89
CA ASP A 153 13.61 15.53 27.08
C ASP A 153 14.05 16.83 27.79
N LYS A 154 13.44 17.17 28.94
CA LYS A 154 13.80 18.35 29.73
C LYS A 154 15.27 18.33 30.13
N GLU A 155 15.85 19.52 30.25
CA GLU A 155 17.27 19.70 30.53
C GLU A 155 17.74 18.86 31.74
N GLY A 156 18.88 18.18 31.57
CA GLY A 156 19.48 17.31 32.58
C GLY A 156 18.88 15.90 32.69
N VAL A 157 17.64 15.67 32.25
CA VAL A 157 16.99 14.35 32.33
C VAL A 157 17.59 13.30 31.38
N PRO A 158 18.00 13.62 30.14
CA PRO A 158 18.64 12.65 29.24
C PRO A 158 19.89 11.99 29.84
N ALA A 159 20.69 12.73 30.61
CA ALA A 159 21.87 12.19 31.29
C ALA A 159 21.49 11.18 32.39
N LEU A 160 20.36 11.40 33.08
CA LEU A 160 19.82 10.47 34.05
C LEU A 160 19.31 9.20 33.36
N ILE A 161 18.58 9.32 32.25
CA ILE A 161 18.13 8.19 31.44
C ILE A 161 19.32 7.35 30.92
N GLN A 162 20.40 8.01 30.50
CA GLN A 162 21.65 7.33 30.13
C GLN A 162 22.26 6.58 31.33
N THR A 163 22.29 7.19 32.51
CA THR A 163 22.78 6.57 33.75
C THR A 163 21.98 5.33 34.14
N LEU A 164 20.68 5.31 33.83
CA LEU A 164 19.79 4.17 34.06
C LEU A 164 19.87 3.12 32.94
N GLY A 165 20.57 3.39 31.83
CA GLY A 165 20.63 2.47 30.69
C GLY A 165 19.31 2.34 29.93
N LEU A 166 18.45 3.35 29.97
CA LEU A 166 17.10 3.32 29.40
C LEU A 166 16.96 4.10 28.09
N LYS A 167 18.08 4.57 27.52
CA LYS A 167 18.08 5.39 26.30
C LYS A 167 17.42 4.66 25.12
N GLU A 168 17.83 3.43 24.83
CA GLU A 168 17.30 2.66 23.69
C GLU A 168 15.80 2.38 23.82
N ILE A 169 15.32 2.17 25.06
CA ILE A 169 13.89 2.01 25.35
C ILE A 169 13.14 3.30 25.06
N LEU A 170 13.68 4.44 25.49
CA LEU A 170 13.07 5.74 25.25
C LEU A 170 13.02 6.10 23.76
N ASP A 171 14.10 5.83 23.02
CA ASP A 171 14.17 6.05 21.58
C ASP A 171 13.18 5.13 20.83
N SER A 172 13.07 3.87 21.26
CA SER A 172 12.10 2.92 20.69
C SER A 172 10.66 3.33 20.97
N LEU A 173 10.37 3.83 22.17
CA LEU A 173 9.03 4.32 22.53
C LEU A 173 8.62 5.53 21.68
N ARG A 174 9.56 6.44 21.45
CA ARG A 174 9.35 7.59 20.55
C ARG A 174 9.03 7.13 19.13
N ALA A 175 9.86 6.27 18.56
CA ALA A 175 9.66 5.77 17.21
C ALA A 175 8.31 5.03 17.05
N ALA A 176 7.95 4.17 18.02
CA ALA A 176 6.69 3.44 17.98
C ALA A 176 5.47 4.38 18.11
N ASN A 177 5.54 5.39 18.98
CA ASN A 177 4.45 6.36 19.15
C ASN A 177 4.26 7.25 17.91
N ASP A 178 5.35 7.72 17.31
CA ASP A 178 5.32 8.54 16.10
C ASP A 178 4.73 7.76 14.92
N GLU A 179 5.12 6.50 14.73
CA GLU A 179 4.58 5.66 13.65
C GLU A 179 3.10 5.33 13.87
N TYR A 180 2.70 5.04 15.12
CA TYR A 180 1.28 4.81 15.45
C TYR A 180 0.42 6.05 15.15
N ALA A 181 0.88 7.24 15.53
CA ALA A 181 0.17 8.50 15.27
C ALA A 181 0.01 8.75 13.76
N LYS A 182 1.07 8.50 12.98
CA LYS A 182 1.08 8.63 11.52
C LYS A 182 0.09 7.67 10.84
N LEU A 183 0.13 6.38 11.16
CA LEU A 183 -0.77 5.37 10.59
C LEU A 183 -2.24 5.67 10.94
N THR A 184 -2.50 6.13 12.16
CA THR A 184 -3.87 6.47 12.58
C THR A 184 -4.41 7.69 11.83
N ALA A 185 -3.56 8.68 11.53
CA ALA A 185 -3.93 9.82 10.70
C ALA A 185 -4.25 9.40 9.25
N GLN A 186 -3.46 8.50 8.66
CA GLN A 186 -3.69 7.97 7.32
C GLN A 186 -5.03 7.21 7.22
N ARG A 187 -5.33 6.35 8.19
CA ARG A 187 -6.57 5.56 8.21
C ARG A 187 -7.85 6.40 8.26
N THR A 188 -7.81 7.58 8.88
CA THR A 188 -8.97 8.48 8.94
C THR A 188 -9.39 8.96 7.54
N GLY A 189 -8.47 9.01 6.57
CA GLY A 189 -8.77 9.30 5.17
C GLY A 189 -9.31 8.08 4.38
N ASN A 190 -8.92 6.86 4.73
CA ASN A 190 -9.16 5.66 3.92
C ASN A 190 -10.47 4.89 4.25
N ARG A 191 -11.25 5.33 5.25
CA ARG A 191 -12.32 4.50 5.87
C ARG A 191 -13.65 4.44 5.12
N ALA A 192 -13.74 4.94 3.89
CA ALA A 192 -14.96 4.92 3.10
C ALA A 192 -15.03 3.64 2.22
N ALA A 193 -16.05 2.82 2.47
CA ALA A 193 -16.44 1.60 1.74
C ALA A 193 -15.61 0.32 1.99
N SER A 194 -16.17 -0.60 2.78
CA SER A 194 -15.75 -2.00 2.78
C SER A 194 -16.60 -2.79 1.78
N ILE A 195 -15.95 -3.46 0.84
CA ILE A 195 -16.54 -4.33 -0.18
C ILE A 195 -16.47 -5.76 0.35
N LYS A 196 -17.56 -6.51 0.21
CA LYS A 196 -17.68 -7.88 0.74
C LYS A 196 -17.23 -8.96 -0.24
N GLU A 197 -16.99 -8.62 -1.50
CA GLU A 197 -16.60 -9.58 -2.53
C GLU A 197 -15.10 -9.91 -2.46
N ALA A 198 -14.74 -11.17 -2.69
CA ALA A 198 -13.34 -11.58 -2.70
C ALA A 198 -12.64 -11.15 -4.00
N SER A 199 -11.45 -10.56 -3.88
CA SER A 199 -10.62 -10.13 -5.02
C SER A 199 -10.38 -11.22 -6.07
N ALA A 200 -10.24 -12.49 -5.65
CA ALA A 200 -10.10 -13.61 -6.57
C ALA A 200 -11.29 -13.77 -7.53
N VAL A 201 -12.51 -13.49 -7.06
CA VAL A 201 -13.73 -13.61 -7.86
C VAL A 201 -13.83 -12.48 -8.89
N VAL A 202 -13.50 -11.25 -8.48
CA VAL A 202 -13.44 -10.08 -9.38
C VAL A 202 -12.36 -10.29 -10.45
N ARG A 203 -11.18 -10.83 -10.07
CA ARG A 203 -10.10 -11.13 -11.00
C ARG A 203 -10.52 -12.12 -12.08
N LEU A 204 -11.23 -13.19 -11.75
CA LEU A 204 -11.71 -14.15 -12.76
C LEU A 204 -12.57 -13.47 -13.84
N ARG A 205 -13.51 -12.61 -13.44
CA ARG A 205 -14.34 -11.87 -14.41
C ARG A 205 -13.53 -10.90 -15.26
N MET A 206 -12.55 -10.23 -14.67
CA MET A 206 -11.68 -9.30 -15.39
C MET A 206 -10.67 -10.03 -16.31
N ASP A 207 -10.19 -11.21 -15.91
CA ASP A 207 -9.33 -12.08 -16.73
C ASP A 207 -10.09 -12.50 -17.99
N ASP A 208 -11.35 -12.93 -17.86
CA ASP A 208 -12.22 -13.30 -18.98
C ASP A 208 -12.45 -12.11 -19.93
N LEU A 209 -12.73 -10.92 -19.39
CA LEU A 209 -12.89 -9.69 -20.20
C LEU A 209 -11.59 -9.32 -20.93
N TYR A 210 -10.44 -9.41 -20.26
CA TYR A 210 -9.15 -9.11 -20.86
C TYR A 210 -8.82 -10.08 -22.01
N ASP A 211 -9.01 -11.39 -21.79
CA ASP A 211 -8.74 -12.42 -22.80
C ASP A 211 -9.61 -12.24 -24.05
N ASP A 212 -10.91 -12.01 -23.86
CA ASP A 212 -11.85 -11.79 -24.95
C ASP A 212 -11.53 -10.51 -25.75
N MET A 213 -11.34 -9.38 -25.04
CA MET A 213 -11.02 -8.10 -25.68
C MET A 213 -9.69 -8.11 -26.43
N THR A 214 -8.65 -8.73 -25.86
CA THR A 214 -7.34 -8.84 -26.53
C THR A 214 -7.38 -9.79 -27.71
N THR A 215 -8.15 -10.87 -27.62
CA THR A 215 -8.39 -11.79 -28.74
C THR A 215 -9.06 -11.08 -29.90
N ILE A 216 -10.13 -10.30 -29.65
CA ILE A 216 -10.83 -9.55 -30.70
C ILE A 216 -9.89 -8.50 -31.32
N ALA A 217 -9.18 -7.71 -30.52
CA ALA A 217 -8.26 -6.70 -31.02
C ALA A 217 -7.11 -7.31 -31.85
N PHE A 218 -6.61 -8.49 -31.46
CA PHE A 218 -5.64 -9.22 -32.26
C PHE A 218 -6.22 -9.70 -33.59
N VAL A 219 -7.43 -10.27 -33.58
CA VAL A 219 -8.13 -10.69 -34.81
C VAL A 219 -8.30 -9.49 -35.74
N GLN A 220 -8.73 -8.33 -35.24
CA GLN A 220 -8.84 -7.11 -36.05
C GLN A 220 -7.50 -6.66 -36.63
N SER A 221 -6.41 -6.71 -35.84
CA SER A 221 -5.07 -6.35 -36.32
C SER A 221 -4.57 -7.21 -37.49
N VAL A 222 -5.10 -8.44 -37.63
CA VAL A 222 -4.74 -9.37 -38.69
C VAL A 222 -5.72 -9.28 -39.87
N ALA A 223 -7.02 -9.21 -39.58
CA ALA A 223 -8.09 -9.25 -40.58
C ALA A 223 -8.32 -7.90 -41.27
N ALA A 224 -8.17 -6.80 -40.53
CA ALA A 224 -8.39 -5.43 -41.00
C ALA A 224 -7.33 -4.48 -40.39
N PRO A 225 -6.05 -4.63 -40.78
CA PRO A 225 -4.96 -3.89 -40.16
C PRO A 225 -5.09 -2.38 -40.36
N THR A 226 -5.10 -1.64 -39.26
CA THR A 226 -5.03 -0.17 -39.22
C THR A 226 -3.84 0.30 -38.36
N ALA A 227 -3.50 1.59 -38.44
CA ALA A 227 -2.48 2.19 -37.57
C ALA A 227 -2.82 2.03 -36.09
N GLU A 228 -4.10 2.14 -35.73
CA GLU A 228 -4.62 1.98 -34.37
C GLU A 228 -4.47 0.55 -33.86
N THR A 229 -4.85 -0.46 -34.66
CA THR A 229 -4.68 -1.87 -34.27
C THR A 229 -3.20 -2.24 -34.09
N ALA A 230 -2.32 -1.73 -34.97
CA ALA A 230 -0.88 -1.93 -34.87
C ALA A 230 -0.29 -1.24 -33.63
N ARG A 231 -0.71 0.00 -33.35
CA ARG A 231 -0.32 0.73 -32.14
C ARG A 231 -0.72 -0.04 -30.89
N PHE A 232 -1.99 -0.45 -30.81
CA PHE A 232 -2.51 -1.18 -29.66
C PHE A 232 -1.73 -2.46 -29.37
N VAL A 233 -1.48 -3.30 -30.38
CA VAL A 233 -0.72 -4.55 -30.20
C VAL A 233 0.71 -4.28 -29.71
N ASN A 234 1.37 -3.25 -30.25
CA ASN A 234 2.73 -2.90 -29.84
C ASN A 234 2.78 -2.34 -28.42
N GLU A 235 1.90 -1.41 -28.08
CA GLU A 235 1.83 -0.79 -26.76
C GLU A 235 1.41 -1.79 -25.67
N LEU A 236 0.47 -2.69 -25.97
CA LEU A 236 0.09 -3.77 -25.06
C LEU A 236 1.26 -4.73 -24.83
N ASN A 237 2.01 -5.08 -25.87
CA ASN A 237 3.21 -5.91 -25.72
C ASN A 237 4.30 -5.22 -24.88
N ALA A 238 4.48 -3.91 -25.04
CA ALA A 238 5.39 -3.14 -24.21
C ALA A 238 4.94 -3.12 -22.75
N LEU A 239 3.64 -2.93 -22.49
CA LEU A 239 3.05 -3.00 -21.14
C LEU A 239 3.27 -4.38 -20.49
N ILE A 240 3.12 -5.47 -21.26
CA ILE A 240 3.37 -6.84 -20.78
C ILE A 240 4.85 -7.05 -20.43
N ASP A 241 5.77 -6.54 -21.27
CA ASP A 241 7.20 -6.65 -21.01
C ASP A 241 7.61 -5.87 -19.74
N GLU A 242 7.10 -4.65 -19.58
CA GLU A 242 7.33 -3.82 -18.38
C GLU A 242 6.80 -4.52 -17.13
N THR A 243 5.57 -5.02 -17.18
CA THR A 243 4.93 -5.74 -16.07
C THR A 243 5.74 -6.99 -15.69
N THR A 244 6.24 -7.73 -16.69
CA THR A 244 7.09 -8.90 -16.47
C THR A 244 8.42 -8.52 -15.83
N ALA A 245 9.04 -7.42 -16.25
CA ALA A 245 10.28 -6.92 -15.69
C ALA A 245 10.11 -6.52 -14.21
N LEU A 246 9.04 -5.78 -13.89
CA LEU A 246 8.72 -5.37 -12.51
C LEU A 246 8.46 -6.58 -11.60
N TYR A 247 7.69 -7.57 -12.09
CA TYR A 247 7.49 -8.83 -11.37
C TYR A 247 8.81 -9.54 -11.06
N ASN A 248 9.69 -9.67 -12.06
CA ASN A 248 10.99 -10.32 -11.88
C ASN A 248 11.88 -9.56 -10.90
N GLN A 249 11.85 -8.22 -10.92
CA GLN A 249 12.57 -7.38 -9.97
C GLN A 249 12.08 -7.63 -8.53
N ARG A 250 10.76 -7.67 -8.31
CA ARG A 250 10.18 -7.97 -7.00
C ARG A 250 10.59 -9.35 -6.48
N VAL A 251 10.47 -10.39 -7.31
CA VAL A 251 10.86 -11.75 -6.95
C VAL A 251 12.36 -11.84 -6.65
N GLY A 252 13.20 -11.16 -7.43
CA GLY A 252 14.64 -11.08 -7.21
C GLY A 252 14.97 -10.41 -5.86
N ALA A 253 14.33 -9.28 -5.55
CA ALA A 253 14.52 -8.58 -4.28
C ALA A 253 14.11 -9.43 -3.07
N ALA A 254 12.98 -10.14 -3.16
CA ALA A 254 12.51 -11.04 -2.11
C ALA A 254 13.51 -12.18 -1.84
N LYS A 255 14.04 -12.82 -2.89
CA LYS A 255 15.06 -13.87 -2.76
C LYS A 255 16.36 -13.34 -2.14
N ALA A 256 16.81 -12.15 -2.57
CA ALA A 256 18.01 -11.52 -2.01
C ALA A 256 17.84 -11.18 -0.52
N ALA A 257 16.66 -10.71 -0.11
CA ALA A 257 16.35 -10.43 1.29
C ALA A 257 16.32 -11.70 2.16
N ALA A 258 15.77 -12.81 1.65
CA ALA A 258 15.77 -14.09 2.34
C ALA A 258 17.20 -14.60 2.59
N LYS A 259 18.07 -14.54 1.58
CA LYS A 259 19.47 -14.98 1.70
C LYS A 259 20.31 -14.13 2.68
N ARG A 260 19.93 -12.88 2.95
CA ARG A 260 20.62 -12.03 3.94
C ARG A 260 20.24 -12.34 5.38
N LYS A 261 19.17 -13.10 5.60
CA LYS A 261 18.68 -13.51 6.92
C LYS A 261 19.17 -14.90 7.34
N GLU A 262 19.82 -15.62 6.43
CA GLU A 262 20.56 -16.88 6.67
C GLU A 262 22.03 -16.58 6.97
#